data_AF-A0AA96EWI7-F1
#
_entry.id   AF-A0AA96EWI7-F1
#
_cell.length_a   1.000
_cell.length_b   1.000
_cell.length_c   1.000
_cell.angle_alpha   90.00
_cell.angle_beta   90.00
_cell.angle_gamma   90.00
#
_symmetry.space_group_name_H-M   'P 1'
#
loop_
_entity.id
_entity.type
_entity.pdbx_description
1 polymer ?
#
loop_
_entity_poly.entity_id
_entity_poly.type
_entity_poly.pdbx_seq_one_letter_code
_entity_poly.pdbx_strand_id
1 'polypeptide(L)'
;MDNNTSPKQRHGCLTAWLILMMVANALNSVVSFIVDPSFFKPQGIDITKEELIIGAILSIFSLGFAIGLWFWKKWAFYGLALSSTLMFFTNLNKGLDVMTSSLTFAGLLILYTILQIKKEDTSGWDNLE
;
A
#
# COMPACT_ATOMS: atom_id res chain seq x y z
N MET A 1 -8.62 -12.68 37.94
CA MET A 1 -8.26 -11.70 36.90
C MET A 1 -8.09 -12.50 35.63
N ASP A 2 -9.11 -12.49 34.78
CA ASP A 2 -9.15 -13.28 33.55
C ASP A 2 -8.18 -12.67 32.54
N ASN A 3 -7.07 -13.37 32.28
CA ASN A 3 -6.07 -13.01 31.29
C ASN A 3 -6.51 -13.48 29.90
N ASN A 4 -7.67 -13.03 29.43
CA ASN A 4 -8.17 -13.32 28.10
C ASN A 4 -7.46 -12.44 27.06
N THR A 5 -6.16 -12.66 26.85
CA THR A 5 -5.53 -12.21 25.60
C THR A 5 -5.84 -13.27 24.56
N SER A 6 -7.01 -13.15 23.92
CA SER A 6 -7.35 -13.97 22.75
C SER A 6 -6.18 -13.97 21.77
N PRO A 7 -5.71 -15.13 21.28
CA PRO A 7 -4.56 -15.18 20.38
C PRO A 7 -4.86 -14.36 19.12
N LYS A 8 -3.95 -13.42 18.76
CA LYS A 8 -4.10 -12.54 17.60
C LYS A 8 -4.40 -13.37 16.35
N GLN A 9 -5.64 -13.35 15.88
CA GLN A 9 -6.06 -14.16 14.74
C GLN A 9 -6.12 -13.30 13.47
N ARG A 10 -5.59 -13.83 12.36
CA ARG A 10 -5.72 -13.19 11.05
C ARG A 10 -6.93 -13.71 10.32
N HIS A 11 -7.73 -12.77 9.79
CA HIS A 11 -8.71 -13.13 8.79
C HIS A 11 -8.02 -13.54 7.49
N GLY A 12 -8.54 -14.57 6.82
CA GLY A 12 -8.04 -14.98 5.50
C GLY A 12 -8.07 -13.84 4.48
N CYS A 13 -9.06 -12.94 4.58
CA CYS A 13 -9.15 -11.74 3.76
C CYS A 13 -7.99 -10.76 4.00
N LEU A 14 -7.64 -10.51 5.27
CA LEU A 14 -6.48 -9.66 5.61
C LEU A 14 -5.18 -10.29 5.11
N THR A 15 -5.00 -11.59 5.31
CA THR A 15 -3.82 -12.31 4.82
C THR A 15 -3.71 -12.23 3.30
N ALA A 16 -4.80 -12.50 2.57
CA ALA A 16 -4.81 -12.44 1.11
C ALA A 16 -4.51 -11.03 0.60
N TRP A 17 -5.09 -10.01 1.22
CA TRP A 17 -4.88 -8.61 0.85
C TRP A 17 -3.43 -8.16 1.11
N LEU A 18 -2.83 -8.54 2.25
CA LEU A 18 -1.43 -8.26 2.53
C LEU A 18 -0.49 -8.96 1.54
N ILE A 19 -0.76 -10.22 1.18
CA ILE A 19 0.01 -10.94 0.16
C ILE A 19 -0.10 -10.22 -1.19
N LEU A 20 -1.31 -9.82 -1.59
CA LEU A 20 -1.52 -9.05 -2.81
C LEU A 20 -0.71 -7.76 -2.81
N MET A 21 -0.73 -7.00 -1.71
CA MET A 21 0.08 -5.79 -1.59
C MET A 21 1.57 -6.07 -1.70
N MET A 22 2.08 -7.11 -1.03
CA MET A 22 3.49 -7.47 -1.09
C MET A 22 3.91 -7.84 -2.53
N VAL A 23 3.13 -8.66 -3.21
CA VAL A 23 3.39 -9.05 -4.60
C VAL A 23 3.30 -7.85 -5.54
N ALA A 24 2.25 -7.04 -5.42
CA ALA A 24 2.06 -5.86 -6.27
C ALA A 24 3.21 -4.85 -6.12
N ASN A 25 3.63 -4.56 -4.90
CA ASN A 25 4.74 -3.62 -4.64
C ASN A 25 6.09 -4.18 -5.10
N ALA A 26 6.34 -5.48 -4.90
CA ALA A 26 7.55 -6.13 -5.40
C ALA A 26 7.62 -6.11 -6.93
N LEU A 27 6.52 -6.47 -7.61
CA LEU A 27 6.43 -6.41 -9.06
C LEU A 27 6.59 -4.98 -9.57
N ASN A 28 5.90 -4.01 -8.97
CA ASN A 28 5.99 -2.61 -9.38
C ASN A 28 7.43 -2.08 -9.24
N SER A 29 8.12 -2.44 -8.16
CA SER A 29 9.53 -2.08 -7.99
C SER A 29 10.41 -2.66 -9.09
N VAL A 30 10.27 -3.95 -9.38
CA VAL A 30 11.10 -4.62 -10.41
C VAL A 30 10.80 -4.08 -11.80
N VAL A 31 9.52 -3.94 -12.17
CA VAL A 31 9.10 -3.39 -13.46
C VAL A 31 9.61 -1.97 -13.65
N SER A 32 9.52 -1.13 -12.61
CA SER A 32 9.96 0.27 -12.69
C SER A 32 11.47 0.42 -12.90
N PHE A 33 12.29 -0.56 -12.48
CA PHE A 33 13.73 -0.54 -12.76
C PHE A 33 14.09 -1.00 -14.18
N ILE A 34 13.26 -1.84 -14.80
CA ILE A 34 13.56 -2.49 -16.08
C ILE A 34 12.91 -1.77 -17.26
N VAL A 35 11.71 -1.23 -17.07
CA VAL A 35 10.92 -0.66 -18.17
C VAL A 35 11.55 0.64 -18.67
N ASP A 36 11.60 0.79 -19.99
CA ASP A 36 12.05 2.03 -20.62
C ASP A 36 10.90 3.05 -20.62
N PRO A 37 11.16 4.33 -20.30
CA PRO A 37 10.12 5.35 -20.32
C PRO A 37 9.38 5.49 -21.66
N SER A 38 10.02 5.13 -22.78
CA SER A 38 9.40 5.10 -24.11
C SER A 38 8.21 4.14 -24.23
N PHE A 39 8.09 3.14 -23.34
CA PHE A 39 6.95 2.22 -23.28
C PHE A 39 5.62 2.93 -23.01
N PHE A 40 5.66 4.07 -22.31
CA PHE A 40 4.47 4.84 -21.91
C PHE A 40 4.10 5.93 -22.92
N LYS A 41 5.02 6.33 -23.82
CA LYS A 41 4.75 7.36 -24.84
C LYS A 41 3.56 7.07 -25.75
N PRO A 42 3.35 5.83 -26.27
CA PRO A 42 2.17 5.51 -27.07
C PRO A 42 0.86 5.63 -26.30
N GLN A 43 0.92 5.63 -24.96
CA GLN A 43 -0.24 5.74 -24.07
C GLN A 43 -0.54 7.20 -23.71
N GLY A 44 0.22 8.16 -24.26
CA GLY A 44 0.09 9.59 -23.95
C GLY A 44 0.61 9.97 -22.57
N ILE A 45 1.37 9.09 -21.91
CA ILE A 45 1.93 9.35 -20.58
C ILE A 45 3.42 9.65 -20.73
N ASP A 46 3.80 10.89 -20.44
CA ASP A 46 5.21 11.30 -20.40
C ASP A 46 5.75 11.04 -18.99
N ILE A 47 6.60 10.02 -18.87
CA ILE A 47 7.24 9.63 -17.62
C ILE A 47 8.74 9.76 -17.83
N THR A 48 9.45 10.35 -16.87
CA THR A 48 10.90 10.38 -16.90
C THR A 48 11.50 9.16 -16.19
N LYS A 49 12.74 8.82 -16.52
CA LYS A 49 13.44 7.71 -15.84
C LYS A 49 13.60 7.97 -14.33
N GLU A 50 13.78 9.23 -13.94
CA GLU A 50 13.88 9.63 -12.54
C GLU A 50 12.58 9.33 -11.79
N GLU A 51 11.43 9.58 -12.41
CA GLU A 51 10.13 9.30 -11.82
C GLU A 51 9.88 7.79 -11.64
N LEU A 52 10.30 6.96 -12.59
CA LEU A 52 10.27 5.51 -12.44
C LEU A 52 11.14 5.04 -11.27
N ILE A 53 12.35 5.60 -11.12
CA ILE A 53 13.26 5.26 -10.02
C ILE A 53 12.65 5.69 -8.67
N ILE A 54 12.08 6.88 -8.57
CA ILE A 54 11.39 7.36 -7.36
C ILE A 54 10.20 6.45 -7.03
N GLY A 55 9.40 6.07 -8.03
CA GLY A 55 8.28 5.14 -7.87
C GLY A 55 8.73 3.74 -7.43
N ALA A 56 9.87 3.26 -7.94
CA ALA A 56 10.46 1.98 -7.53
C ALA A 56 10.87 2.01 -6.05
N ILE A 57 11.57 3.07 -5.63
CA ILE A 57 11.97 3.27 -4.23
C ILE A 57 10.74 3.33 -3.31
N LEU A 58 9.71 4.09 -3.70
CA LEU A 58 8.47 4.19 -2.93
C LEU A 58 7.75 2.84 -2.81
N SER A 59 7.84 2.00 -3.84
CA SER A 59 7.28 0.64 -3.83
C SER A 59 8.04 -0.29 -2.87
N ILE A 60 9.36 -0.14 -2.77
CA ILE A 60 10.17 -0.88 -1.78
C ILE A 60 9.78 -0.49 -0.36
N PHE A 61 9.60 0.81 -0.09
CA PHE A 61 9.10 1.27 1.21
C PHE A 61 7.70 0.73 1.50
N SER A 62 6.81 0.77 0.52
CA SER A 62 5.45 0.25 0.64
C SER A 62 5.41 -1.26 0.89
N LEU A 63 6.32 -2.02 0.29
CA LEU A 63 6.55 -3.44 0.60
C LEU A 63 6.99 -3.61 2.06
N GLY A 64 7.95 -2.80 2.53
CA GLY A 64 8.39 -2.79 3.92
C GLY A 64 7.25 -2.49 4.90
N PHE A 65 6.36 -1.56 4.58
CA PHE A 65 5.17 -1.28 5.38
C PHE A 65 4.14 -2.41 5.31
N ALA A 66 3.93 -3.06 4.16
CA ALA A 66 3.08 -4.25 4.07
C ALA A 66 3.60 -5.39 4.96
N ILE A 67 4.93 -5.59 5.01
CA ILE A 67 5.59 -6.53 5.93
C ILE A 67 5.42 -6.06 7.39
N GLY A 68 5.56 -4.76 7.68
CA GLY A 68 5.30 -4.22 9.01
C GLY A 68 3.87 -4.50 9.50
N LEU A 69 2.87 -4.34 8.63
CA LEU A 69 1.49 -4.74 8.89
C LEU A 69 1.34 -6.26 9.05
N TRP A 70 2.13 -7.04 8.31
CA TRP A 70 2.29 -8.47 8.56
C TRP A 70 2.93 -8.79 9.91
N PHE A 71 3.51 -7.83 10.64
CA PHE A 71 3.92 -8.01 12.03
C PHE A 71 3.04 -7.21 13.00
N TRP A 72 1.83 -6.87 12.58
CA TRP A 72 0.85 -6.11 13.35
C TRP A 72 1.36 -4.74 13.81
N LYS A 73 2.22 -4.09 13.03
CA LYS A 73 2.77 -2.78 13.40
C LYS A 73 1.92 -1.64 12.89
N LYS A 74 1.39 -0.82 13.81
CA LYS A 74 0.48 0.29 13.49
C LYS A 74 1.18 1.41 12.71
N TRP A 75 2.45 1.67 13.01
CA TRP A 75 3.27 2.64 12.27
C TRP A 75 3.36 2.32 10.77
N ALA A 76 3.24 1.05 10.40
CA ALA A 76 3.28 0.64 9.00
C ALA A 76 2.02 1.04 8.22
N PHE A 77 0.84 1.05 8.86
CA PHE A 77 -0.37 1.61 8.24
C PHE A 77 -0.21 3.11 7.97
N TYR A 78 0.34 3.86 8.95
CA TYR A 78 0.60 5.29 8.77
C TYR A 78 1.67 5.55 7.69
N GLY A 79 2.65 4.66 7.56
CA GLY A 79 3.61 4.67 6.45
C GLY A 79 2.93 4.56 5.08
N LEU A 80 2.05 3.57 4.89
CA LEU A 80 1.27 3.44 3.65
C LEU A 80 0.36 4.66 3.39
N ALA A 81 -0.25 5.21 4.44
CA ALA A 81 -1.09 6.40 4.33
C ALA A 81 -0.29 7.64 3.89
N LEU A 82 0.90 7.82 4.46
CA LEU A 82 1.82 8.90 4.10
C LEU A 82 2.32 8.74 2.67
N SER A 83 2.75 7.54 2.28
CA SER A 83 3.16 7.23 0.91
C SER A 83 2.05 7.52 -0.11
N SER A 84 0.81 7.12 0.20
CA SER A 84 -0.36 7.41 -0.64
C SER A 84 -0.61 8.92 -0.79
N THR A 85 -0.45 9.66 0.31
CA THR A 85 -0.60 11.12 0.34
C THR A 85 0.45 11.81 -0.51
N LEU A 86 1.73 11.42 -0.37
CA LEU A 86 2.82 11.96 -1.18
C LEU A 86 2.62 11.68 -2.68
N MET A 87 2.17 10.46 -3.01
CA MET A 87 1.88 10.08 -4.37
C MET A 87 0.71 10.86 -4.96
N PHE A 88 -0.35 11.09 -4.17
CA PHE A 88 -1.48 11.93 -4.56
C PHE A 88 -1.05 13.35 -4.95
N PHE A 89 -0.26 14.02 -4.09
CA PHE A 89 0.25 15.35 -4.41
C PHE A 89 1.20 15.35 -5.60
N THR A 90 2.03 14.32 -5.74
CA THR A 90 2.92 14.18 -6.91
C THR A 90 2.11 14.07 -8.20
N ASN A 91 1.04 13.27 -8.20
CA ASN A 91 0.15 13.13 -9.35
C ASN A 91 -0.55 14.43 -9.71
N LEU A 92 -1.09 15.16 -8.72
CA LEU A 92 -1.71 16.47 -8.96
C LEU A 92 -0.74 17.51 -9.54
N ASN A 93 0.50 17.56 -9.04
CA ASN A 93 1.52 18.47 -9.58
C ASN A 93 1.88 18.17 -11.03
N LYS A 94 1.68 16.93 -11.50
CA LYS A 94 1.88 16.52 -12.90
C LYS A 94 0.66 16.80 -13.80
N GLY A 95 -0.41 17.37 -13.25
CA GLY A 95 -1.64 17.64 -14.00
C GLY A 95 -2.54 16.42 -14.20
N LEU A 96 -2.33 15.33 -13.44
CA LEU A 96 -3.29 14.23 -13.41
C LEU A 96 -4.58 14.66 -12.71
N ASP A 97 -5.73 14.24 -13.24
CA ASP A 97 -7.02 14.55 -12.66
C ASP A 97 -7.14 14.01 -11.23
N VAL A 98 -7.93 14.71 -10.41
CA VAL A 98 -8.18 14.36 -9.00
C VAL A 98 -8.67 12.92 -8.89
N MET A 99 -9.55 12.47 -9.78
CA MET A 99 -10.07 11.09 -9.77
C MET A 99 -8.96 10.05 -9.92
N THR A 100 -8.05 10.25 -10.88
CA THR A 100 -6.93 9.32 -11.11
C THR A 100 -5.93 9.36 -9.95
N SER A 101 -5.69 10.54 -9.41
CA SER A 101 -4.82 10.74 -8.26
C SER A 101 -5.37 10.06 -7.01
N SER A 102 -6.68 10.14 -6.77
CA SER A 102 -7.35 9.56 -5.60
C SER A 102 -7.37 8.02 -5.62
N LEU A 103 -7.10 7.39 -6.76
CA LEU A 103 -7.10 5.93 -6.90
C LEU A 103 -6.06 5.27 -5.98
N THR A 104 -4.97 5.97 -5.64
CA THR A 104 -3.95 5.50 -4.68
C THR A 104 -4.53 5.26 -3.29
N PHE A 105 -5.54 6.03 -2.88
CA PHE A 105 -6.22 5.85 -1.60
C PHE A 105 -7.19 4.67 -1.59
N ALA A 106 -7.66 4.19 -2.75
CA ALA A 106 -8.59 3.07 -2.81
C ALA A 106 -7.98 1.82 -2.15
N GLY A 107 -6.70 1.53 -2.40
CA GLY A 107 -5.99 0.43 -1.74
C GLY A 107 -5.87 0.60 -0.23
N LEU A 108 -5.67 1.83 0.25
CA LEU A 108 -5.60 2.15 1.67
C LEU A 108 -6.98 2.02 2.35
N LEU A 109 -8.05 2.45 1.69
CA LEU A 109 -9.42 2.30 2.18
C LEU A 109 -9.81 0.83 2.28
N ILE A 110 -9.50 0.02 1.26
CA ILE A 110 -9.74 -1.43 1.30
C ILE A 110 -8.96 -2.08 2.45
N LEU A 111 -7.69 -1.69 2.65
CA LEU A 111 -6.92 -2.18 3.79
C LEU A 111 -7.57 -1.82 5.12
N TYR A 112 -8.01 -0.57 5.26
CA TYR A 112 -8.66 -0.09 6.48
C TYR A 112 -9.96 -0.84 6.76
N THR A 113 -10.83 -1.02 5.75
CA THR A 113 -12.08 -1.77 5.93
C THR A 113 -11.83 -3.23 6.30
N ILE A 114 -10.83 -3.87 5.67
CA ILE A 114 -10.46 -5.25 6.02
C ILE A 114 -9.90 -5.35 7.44
N LEU A 115 -9.10 -4.36 7.88
CA LEU A 115 -8.61 -4.29 9.27
C LEU A 115 -9.75 -4.11 10.28
N GLN A 116 -10.83 -3.44 9.90
CA GLN A 116 -12.01 -3.25 10.75
C GLN A 116 -12.93 -4.48 10.84
N ILE A 117 -12.72 -5.50 10.01
CA ILE A 117 -13.49 -6.74 10.09
C ILE A 117 -13.22 -7.40 11.46
N LYS A 118 -14.29 -7.57 12.24
CA LYS A 118 -14.23 -8.20 13.55
C LYS A 118 -14.33 -9.70 13.43
N LYS A 119 -13.52 -10.40 14.22
CA LYS A 119 -13.69 -11.82 14.52
C LYS A 119 -13.61 -12.01 16.03
N GLU A 120 -14.64 -12.62 16.61
CA GLU A 120 -14.68 -12.95 18.04
C GLU A 120 -14.33 -11.72 18.92
N ASP A 121 -15.02 -10.61 18.68
CA ASP A 121 -14.91 -9.32 19.38
C ASP A 121 -13.63 -8.48 19.18
N THR A 122 -12.63 -8.97 18.43
CA THR A 122 -11.42 -8.19 18.11
C THR A 122 -11.30 -7.91 16.62
N SER A 123 -10.96 -6.67 16.23
CA SER A 123 -10.66 -6.33 14.84
C SER A 123 -9.16 -6.49 14.54
N GLY A 124 -8.81 -6.61 13.26
CA GLY A 124 -7.41 -6.54 12.84
C GLY A 124 -6.75 -5.22 13.23
N TRP A 125 -7.51 -4.13 13.29
CA TRP A 125 -7.05 -2.83 13.76
C TRP A 125 -6.68 -2.83 15.25
N ASP A 126 -7.49 -3.46 16.09
CA ASP A 126 -7.24 -3.55 17.55
C ASP A 126 -6.01 -4.39 17.88
N ASN A 127 -5.63 -5.29 16.96
CA ASN A 127 -4.45 -6.13 17.08
C ASN A 127 -3.14 -5.40 16.71
N LEU A 128 -3.22 -4.19 16.12
CA LEU A 128 -2.06 -3.40 15.75
C LEU A 128 -1.40 -2.76 16.98
N GLU A 129 -0.09 -2.99 17.13
CA GLU A 129 0.80 -2.43 18.14
C GLU A 129 1.39 -1.08 17.71
#